data_AF-A0A820CUK5-F1
#
_entry.id   AF-A0A820CUK5-F1
#
_cell.length_a   1.000
_cell.length_b   1.000
_cell.length_c   1.000
_cell.angle_alpha   90.00
_cell.angle_beta   90.00
_cell.angle_gamma   90.00
#
_symmetry.space_group_name_H-M   'P 1'
#
loop_
_entity.id
_entity.type
_entity.pdbx_description
1 polymer ?
#
loop_
_entity_poly.entity_id
_entity_poly.type
_entity_poly.pdbx_seq_one_letter_code
_entity_poly.pdbx_strand_id
1 'polypeptide(L)'
;MPLRVRNLLEKVGNELILKIQLGRTPVQDLPLKILNFLSDSKFTNKQLELGYDEIYHNYLLITIKNSHVPDTLQHILGNVTQNVTPRTILKLEKAQRIALKRPTIPDELIDVYDIPLTPNKPLTLNRLISTASNVDKNFYKYDASENNMCQTFVENIIDINGLTPNIVDQATLNALKPIDAKALISTLGSRSHIVKMATDLGARLDKLVFDHKIKWKKPQPKEFTLLHYVNVTDSESTNSIYYAVLELEKHARSLLHCTPPQPPPESSLYFRF
;
A
#
# COMPACT_ATOMS: atom_id res chain seq x y z
N MET A 1 -12.87 -11.80 3.02
CA MET A 1 -11.47 -11.40 2.82
C MET A 1 -10.92 -11.92 1.48
N PRO A 2 -10.24 -11.10 0.67
CA PRO A 2 -9.60 -11.54 -0.57
C PRO A 2 -8.45 -12.55 -0.37
N LEU A 3 -8.26 -13.48 -1.33
CA LEU A 3 -7.26 -14.55 -1.22
C LEU A 3 -5.82 -14.04 -1.04
N ARG A 4 -5.42 -13.00 -1.79
CA ARG A 4 -4.08 -12.41 -1.66
C ARG A 4 -3.81 -11.85 -0.26
N VAL A 5 -4.80 -11.24 0.35
CA VAL A 5 -4.70 -10.71 1.72
C VAL A 5 -4.58 -11.87 2.72
N ARG A 6 -5.41 -12.91 2.56
CA ARG A 6 -5.34 -14.12 3.39
C ARG A 6 -3.96 -14.78 3.34
N ASN A 7 -3.46 -15.05 2.14
CA ASN A 7 -2.15 -15.69 1.95
C ASN A 7 -1.00 -14.86 2.54
N LEU A 8 -1.12 -13.53 2.54
CA LEU A 8 -0.13 -12.66 3.16
C LEU A 8 -0.24 -12.69 4.69
N LEU A 9 -1.46 -12.68 5.23
CA LEU A 9 -1.69 -12.80 6.68
C LEU A 9 -1.30 -14.17 7.24
N GLU A 10 -1.39 -15.24 6.46
CA GLU A 10 -0.84 -16.55 6.84
C GLU A 10 0.69 -16.50 7.03
N LYS A 11 1.39 -15.67 6.25
CA LYS A 11 2.85 -15.56 6.30
C LYS A 11 3.36 -14.59 7.36
N VAL A 12 2.71 -13.44 7.51
CA VAL A 12 3.21 -12.33 8.35
C VAL A 12 2.16 -11.77 9.32
N GLY A 13 0.99 -12.39 9.40
CA GLY A 13 -0.14 -11.87 10.17
C GLY A 13 0.12 -11.81 11.68
N ASN A 14 0.95 -12.72 12.20
CA ASN A 14 1.29 -12.78 13.63
C ASN A 14 2.53 -11.94 13.99
N GLU A 15 3.16 -11.31 13.02
CA GLU A 15 4.30 -10.43 13.26
C GLU A 15 3.88 -9.16 14.00
N LEU A 16 4.76 -8.68 14.87
CA LEU A 16 4.53 -7.44 15.62
C LEU A 16 4.60 -6.23 14.69
N ILE A 17 3.59 -5.37 14.80
CA ILE A 17 3.60 -4.04 14.19
C ILE A 17 4.52 -3.14 15.02
N LEU A 18 5.50 -2.54 14.34
CA LEU A 18 6.48 -1.62 14.90
C LEU A 18 6.08 -0.15 14.67
N LYS A 19 5.42 0.13 13.54
CA LYS A 19 4.99 1.48 13.17
C LYS A 19 3.72 1.43 12.33
N ILE A 20 2.79 2.34 12.57
CA ILE A 20 1.66 2.62 11.67
C ILE A 20 1.75 4.08 11.26
N GLN A 21 1.55 4.33 9.97
CA GLN A 21 1.43 5.68 9.44
C GLN A 21 0.19 5.77 8.55
N LEU A 22 -0.53 6.87 8.67
CA LEU A 22 -1.59 7.26 7.74
C LEU A 22 -0.94 7.92 6.53
N GLY A 23 -1.16 7.38 5.34
CA GLY A 23 -0.79 8.03 4.09
C GLY A 23 -2.03 8.60 3.40
N ARG A 24 -1.89 9.79 2.81
CA ARG A 24 -2.90 10.41 1.96
C ARG A 24 -2.33 10.66 0.57
N THR A 25 -3.09 10.28 -0.45
CA THR A 25 -2.80 10.63 -1.85
C THR A 25 -3.98 11.39 -2.43
N PRO A 26 -3.77 12.55 -3.08
CA PRO A 26 -4.86 13.26 -3.73
C PRO A 26 -5.53 12.37 -4.78
N VAL A 27 -6.86 12.43 -4.85
CA VAL A 27 -7.62 11.79 -5.92
C VAL A 27 -7.26 12.50 -7.22
N GLN A 28 -6.96 11.72 -8.27
CA GLN A 28 -6.58 12.27 -9.56
C GLN A 28 -7.63 13.28 -10.08
N ASP A 29 -7.18 14.31 -10.81
CA ASP A 29 -8.04 15.36 -11.36
C ASP A 29 -9.15 14.84 -12.28
N LEU A 30 -8.95 13.69 -12.92
CA LEU A 30 -9.85 13.18 -13.95
C LEU A 30 -11.22 12.78 -13.38
N PRO A 31 -11.31 11.92 -12.33
CA PRO A 31 -12.56 11.72 -11.60
C PRO A 31 -13.24 13.02 -11.17
N LEU A 32 -12.48 13.99 -10.65
CA LEU A 32 -13.03 15.28 -10.19
C LEU A 32 -13.65 16.08 -11.33
N LYS A 33 -12.99 16.13 -12.50
CA LYS A 33 -13.52 16.78 -13.71
C LYS A 33 -14.81 16.15 -14.20
N ILE A 34 -14.92 14.82 -14.17
CA ILE A 34 -16.14 14.11 -14.54
C ILE A 34 -17.27 14.44 -13.57
N LEU A 35 -17.01 14.41 -12.27
CA LEU A 35 -18.00 14.76 -11.24
C LEU A 35 -18.46 16.21 -11.36
N ASN A 36 -17.54 17.13 -11.63
CA ASN A 36 -17.88 18.54 -11.89
C ASN A 36 -18.73 18.70 -13.15
N PHE A 37 -18.37 18.05 -14.25
CA PHE A 37 -19.16 18.09 -15.47
C PHE A 37 -20.58 17.54 -15.24
N LEU A 38 -20.72 16.42 -14.55
CA LEU A 38 -22.03 15.79 -14.30
C LEU A 38 -22.90 16.56 -13.31
N SER A 39 -22.29 17.34 -12.42
CA SER A 39 -22.97 18.17 -11.41
C SER A 39 -23.21 19.60 -11.86
N ASP A 40 -22.86 19.97 -13.10
CA ASP A 40 -22.85 21.34 -13.59
C ASP A 40 -22.03 22.27 -12.63
N SER A 41 -20.83 21.83 -12.27
CA SER A 41 -19.87 22.46 -11.34
C SER A 41 -20.31 22.56 -9.87
N LYS A 42 -21.49 22.03 -9.50
CA LYS A 42 -21.96 22.05 -8.11
C LYS A 42 -21.10 21.22 -7.17
N PHE A 43 -20.39 20.21 -7.68
CA PHE A 43 -19.52 19.36 -6.88
C PHE A 43 -18.36 20.17 -6.28
N THR A 44 -17.58 20.91 -7.08
CA THR A 44 -16.51 21.79 -6.57
C THR A 44 -17.05 22.88 -5.65
N ASN A 45 -18.20 23.47 -5.97
CA ASN A 45 -18.79 24.48 -5.08
C ASN A 45 -19.12 23.88 -3.70
N LYS A 46 -19.70 22.67 -3.66
CA LYS A 46 -19.99 21.98 -2.41
C LYS A 46 -18.73 21.54 -1.67
N GLN A 47 -17.70 21.13 -2.40
CA GLN A 47 -16.39 20.82 -1.83
C GLN A 47 -15.81 22.02 -1.08
N LEU A 48 -15.83 23.21 -1.70
CA LEU A 48 -15.39 24.45 -1.07
C LEU A 48 -16.30 24.87 0.10
N GLU A 49 -17.62 24.73 -0.04
CA GLU A 49 -18.60 25.01 1.02
C GLU A 49 -18.34 24.16 2.28
N LEU A 50 -17.96 22.90 2.09
CA LEU A 50 -17.61 21.98 3.17
C LEU A 50 -16.18 22.18 3.71
N GLY A 51 -15.42 23.14 3.17
CA GLY A 51 -14.07 23.46 3.60
C GLY A 51 -13.01 22.44 3.17
N TYR A 52 -13.24 21.71 2.07
CA TYR A 52 -12.27 20.76 1.54
C TYR A 52 -11.45 21.37 0.40
N ASP A 53 -10.15 21.54 0.61
CA ASP A 53 -9.24 22.03 -0.44
C ASP A 53 -9.00 20.96 -1.52
N GLU A 54 -8.78 19.71 -1.10
CA GLU A 54 -8.54 18.57 -1.97
C GLU A 54 -9.25 17.30 -1.44
N ILE A 55 -9.58 16.37 -2.34
CA ILE A 55 -10.13 15.05 -1.98
C ILE A 55 -9.00 14.03 -1.97
N TYR A 56 -8.88 13.24 -0.90
CA TYR A 56 -7.77 12.31 -0.70
C TYR A 56 -8.22 10.85 -0.60
N HIS A 57 -7.35 9.95 -1.02
CA HIS A 57 -7.41 8.53 -0.74
C HIS A 57 -6.50 8.20 0.44
N ASN A 58 -7.07 7.66 1.51
CA ASN A 58 -6.33 7.28 2.71
C ASN A 58 -5.92 5.80 2.65
N TYR A 59 -4.75 5.49 3.20
CA TYR A 59 -4.26 4.12 3.42
C TYR A 59 -3.35 4.09 4.65
N LEU A 60 -3.03 2.88 5.11
CA LEU A 60 -2.08 2.67 6.19
C LEU A 60 -0.78 2.09 5.65
N LEU A 61 0.34 2.68 6.06
CA LEU A 61 1.67 2.08 5.95
C LEU A 61 1.98 1.40 7.28
N ILE A 62 2.17 0.09 7.23
CA ILE A 62 2.37 -0.74 8.42
C ILE A 62 3.76 -1.33 8.32
N THR A 63 4.63 -0.94 9.26
CA THR A 63 5.95 -1.54 9.42
C THR A 63 5.83 -2.69 10.41
N ILE A 64 6.13 -3.90 9.97
CA ILE A 64 6.17 -5.10 10.82
C ILE A 64 7.60 -5.56 11.05
N LYS A 65 7.82 -6.20 12.20
CA LYS A 65 9.01 -7.01 12.44
C LYS A 65 9.02 -8.16 11.43
N ASN A 66 10.14 -8.39 10.76
CA ASN A 66 10.28 -9.51 9.87
C ASN A 66 11.00 -10.64 10.62
N SER A 67 10.28 -11.69 11.01
CA SER A 67 10.90 -12.88 11.60
C SER A 67 11.37 -13.87 10.52
N HIS A 68 10.97 -13.68 9.27
CA HIS A 68 11.38 -14.49 8.13
C HIS A 68 12.47 -13.79 7.30
N VAL A 69 13.70 -13.86 7.79
CA VAL A 69 14.88 -13.57 6.97
C VAL A 69 15.20 -14.84 6.17
N PRO A 70 15.26 -14.81 4.83
CA PRO A 70 15.80 -15.93 4.07
C PRO A 70 17.21 -16.25 4.57
N ASP A 71 17.48 -17.52 4.89
CA ASP A 71 18.76 -17.99 5.47
C ASP A 71 20.00 -17.52 4.68
N THR A 72 19.85 -17.28 3.38
CA THR A 72 20.91 -16.74 2.50
C THR A 72 21.44 -15.38 2.95
N LEU A 73 20.64 -14.52 3.57
CA LEU A 73 21.11 -13.24 4.11
C LEU A 73 21.80 -13.39 5.47
N GLN A 74 21.45 -14.40 6.26
CA GLN A 74 22.11 -14.65 7.55
C GLN A 74 23.58 -15.07 7.35
N HIS A 75 23.87 -15.85 6.31
CA HIS A 75 25.24 -16.24 5.97
C HIS A 75 26.09 -15.08 5.41
N ILE A 76 25.49 -14.15 4.66
CA ILE A 76 26.20 -12.98 4.11
C ILE A 76 26.43 -11.90 5.18
N LEU A 77 25.47 -11.72 6.10
CA LEU A 77 25.58 -10.77 7.21
C LEU A 77 26.45 -11.30 8.37
N GLY A 78 27.06 -12.48 8.20
CA GLY A 78 27.74 -13.29 9.20
C GLY A 78 28.94 -12.68 9.94
N ASN A 79 29.15 -11.36 9.90
CA ASN A 79 30.08 -10.64 10.77
C ASN A 79 29.76 -9.13 10.95
N VAL A 80 28.63 -8.63 10.43
CA VAL A 80 28.23 -7.22 10.66
C VAL A 80 27.37 -7.16 11.92
N THR A 81 28.05 -7.06 13.05
CA THR A 81 27.47 -6.83 14.37
C THR A 81 26.87 -5.43 14.47
N GLN A 82 25.62 -5.25 14.03
CA GLN A 82 24.67 -4.32 14.66
C GLN A 82 23.26 -4.86 14.53
N ASN A 83 22.46 -4.70 15.59
CA ASN A 83 21.12 -5.24 15.83
C ASN A 83 20.04 -4.77 14.84
N VAL A 84 20.22 -5.00 13.53
CA VAL A 84 19.22 -4.64 12.52
C VAL A 84 18.17 -5.73 12.50
N THR A 85 17.12 -5.54 13.30
CA THR A 85 15.91 -6.35 13.17
C THR A 85 15.30 -6.05 11.80
N PRO A 86 15.19 -7.03 10.90
CA PRO A 86 14.65 -6.80 9.57
C PRO A 86 13.18 -6.40 9.67
N ARG A 87 12.74 -5.56 8.74
CA ARG A 87 11.40 -4.94 8.77
C ARG A 87 10.77 -5.05 7.39
N THR A 88 9.46 -5.23 7.36
CA THR A 88 8.68 -5.17 6.12
C THR A 88 7.66 -4.05 6.23
N ILE A 89 7.55 -3.23 5.17
CA ILE A 89 6.52 -2.20 5.07
C ILE A 89 5.41 -2.71 4.15
N LEU A 90 4.17 -2.66 4.63
CA LEU A 90 2.98 -3.04 3.89
C LEU A 90 2.02 -1.85 3.79
N LYS A 91 1.48 -1.63 2.59
CA LYS A 91 0.39 -0.70 2.31
C LYS A 91 -0.93 -1.45 2.42
N LEU A 92 -1.75 -1.07 3.40
CA LEU A 92 -3.12 -1.53 3.60
C LEU A 92 -4.09 -0.44 3.10
N GLU A 93 -4.87 -0.76 2.08
CA GLU A 93 -5.82 0.16 1.47
C GLU A 93 -7.12 -0.55 1.10
N LYS A 94 -8.17 0.24 0.88
CA LYS A 94 -9.45 -0.25 0.36
C LYS A 94 -9.84 0.59 -0.85
N ALA A 95 -9.67 0.03 -2.04
CA ALA A 95 -10.37 0.51 -3.23
C ALA A 95 -11.71 -0.25 -3.31
N GLN A 96 -12.06 -0.86 -4.45
CA GLN A 96 -13.20 -1.79 -4.54
C GLN A 96 -13.07 -3.01 -3.59
N ARG A 97 -11.82 -3.39 -3.27
CA ARG A 97 -11.48 -4.49 -2.36
C ARG A 97 -10.34 -4.07 -1.46
N ILE A 98 -10.25 -4.69 -0.30
CA ILE A 98 -9.08 -4.56 0.57
C ILE A 98 -7.86 -5.14 -0.13
N ALA A 99 -6.76 -4.40 -0.11
CA ALA A 99 -5.47 -4.83 -0.61
C ALA A 99 -4.41 -4.64 0.48
N LEU A 100 -3.50 -5.60 0.57
CA LEU A 100 -2.29 -5.54 1.37
C LEU A 100 -1.13 -5.84 0.44
N LYS A 101 -0.28 -4.86 0.17
CA LYS A 101 0.77 -4.91 -0.85
C LYS A 101 2.03 -4.18 -0.40
N ARG A 102 3.14 -4.35 -1.11
CA ARG A 102 4.31 -3.48 -0.91
C ARG A 102 4.02 -2.06 -1.42
N PRO A 103 4.53 -1.01 -0.76
CA PRO A 103 4.44 0.35 -1.29
C PRO A 103 5.20 0.47 -2.63
N THR A 104 4.78 1.40 -3.49
CA THR A 104 5.37 1.64 -4.82
C THR A 104 5.96 3.04 -4.86
N ILE A 105 7.22 3.20 -5.25
CA ILE A 105 7.88 4.52 -5.33
C ILE A 105 7.51 5.23 -6.65
N PRO A 106 7.30 6.56 -6.68
CA PRO A 106 7.40 7.47 -5.57
C PRO A 106 6.00 7.77 -5.06
N ASP A 107 5.55 6.94 -4.13
CA ASP A 107 4.77 7.32 -2.96
C ASP A 107 5.44 8.57 -2.26
N GLU A 108 5.96 9.58 -2.96
CA GLU A 108 6.71 10.75 -2.44
C GLU A 108 5.87 12.04 -2.53
N LEU A 109 4.64 11.98 -3.04
CA LEU A 109 3.63 13.03 -2.92
C LEU A 109 2.61 12.66 -1.82
N ILE A 110 3.10 12.07 -0.73
CA ILE A 110 2.25 11.57 0.36
C ILE A 110 2.36 12.50 1.57
N ASP A 111 1.22 13.00 2.02
CA ASP A 111 1.10 13.46 3.40
C ASP A 111 1.07 12.22 4.30
N VAL A 112 2.17 11.99 5.02
CA VAL A 112 2.32 10.86 5.94
C VAL A 112 2.24 11.37 7.38
N TYR A 113 1.37 10.73 8.17
CA TYR A 113 1.16 11.05 9.56
C TYR A 113 1.41 9.83 10.43
N ASP A 114 2.13 10.00 11.54
CA ASP A 114 2.40 8.90 12.45
C ASP A 114 1.17 8.59 13.31
N ILE A 115 0.83 7.30 13.42
CA ILE A 115 -0.24 6.83 14.30
C ILE A 115 0.41 6.10 15.47
N PRO A 116 0.48 6.72 16.66
CA PRO A 116 1.18 6.14 17.79
C PRO A 116 0.52 4.84 18.27
N LEU A 117 1.34 3.82 18.50
CA LEU A 117 0.90 2.56 19.08
C LEU A 117 0.66 2.71 20.58
N THR A 118 -0.29 1.92 21.11
CA THR A 118 -0.56 1.89 22.56
C THR A 118 0.61 1.22 23.31
N PRO A 119 1.23 1.90 24.28
CA PRO A 119 2.30 1.32 25.08
C PRO A 119 1.89 0.01 25.75
N ASN A 120 2.79 -0.96 25.79
CA ASN A 120 2.60 -2.28 26.44
C ASN A 120 1.43 -3.12 25.90
N LYS A 121 0.87 -2.76 24.74
CA LYS A 121 -0.22 -3.51 24.09
C LYS A 121 0.25 -3.95 22.70
N PRO A 122 0.92 -5.11 22.58
CA PRO A 122 1.44 -5.57 21.30
C PRO A 122 0.30 -5.72 20.28
N LEU A 123 0.56 -5.26 19.06
CA LEU A 123 -0.39 -5.29 17.95
C LEU A 123 0.23 -6.06 16.79
N THR A 124 -0.55 -6.97 16.21
CA THR A 124 -0.18 -7.75 15.02
C THR A 124 -1.12 -7.41 13.88
N LEU A 125 -0.75 -7.74 12.65
CA LEU A 125 -1.62 -7.55 11.48
C LEU A 125 -2.93 -8.35 11.59
N ASN A 126 -2.86 -9.59 12.08
CA ASN A 126 -4.03 -10.42 12.32
C ASN A 126 -4.96 -9.76 13.32
N ARG A 127 -4.44 -9.26 14.44
CA ARG A 127 -5.26 -8.54 15.43
C ARG A 127 -5.85 -7.27 14.84
N LEU A 128 -5.06 -6.45 14.15
CA LEU A 128 -5.49 -5.18 13.54
C LEU A 128 -6.69 -5.40 12.61
N ILE A 129 -6.57 -6.36 11.69
CA ILE A 129 -7.57 -6.63 10.67
C ILE A 129 -8.76 -7.40 11.23
N SER A 130 -8.54 -8.43 12.04
CA SER A 130 -9.64 -9.24 12.59
C SER A 130 -10.53 -8.43 13.51
N THR A 131 -9.96 -7.62 14.41
CA THR A 131 -10.71 -6.75 15.33
C THR A 131 -11.60 -5.79 14.53
N ALA A 132 -11.04 -5.10 13.55
CA ALA A 132 -11.80 -4.20 12.68
C ALA A 132 -12.89 -4.94 11.89
N SER A 133 -12.57 -6.10 11.30
CA SER A 133 -13.52 -6.85 10.48
C SER A 133 -14.65 -7.54 11.26
N ASN A 134 -14.45 -7.79 12.56
CA ASN A 134 -15.47 -8.37 13.44
C ASN A 134 -16.48 -7.30 13.91
N VAL A 135 -16.06 -6.05 13.99
CA VAL A 135 -16.89 -4.92 14.45
C VAL A 135 -17.57 -4.23 13.26
N ASP A 136 -16.83 -3.94 12.19
CA ASP A 136 -17.36 -3.28 11.00
C ASP A 136 -17.96 -4.31 10.02
N LYS A 137 -19.30 -4.39 9.97
CA LYS A 137 -20.05 -5.25 9.05
C LYS A 137 -19.80 -4.92 7.57
N ASN A 138 -19.32 -3.71 7.28
CA ASN A 138 -19.02 -3.22 5.94
C ASN A 138 -17.52 -3.26 5.63
N PHE A 139 -16.69 -3.83 6.51
CA PHE A 139 -15.24 -3.87 6.37
C PHE A 139 -14.80 -4.36 4.98
N TYR A 140 -15.42 -5.43 4.47
CA TYR A 140 -15.12 -6.01 3.16
C TYR A 140 -15.99 -5.48 2.00
N LYS A 141 -17.05 -4.71 2.27
CA LYS A 141 -17.93 -4.15 1.24
C LYS A 141 -17.43 -2.76 0.85
N TYR A 142 -17.52 -2.38 -0.41
CA TYR A 142 -17.25 -1.01 -0.84
C TYR A 142 -18.56 -0.31 -1.22
N ASP A 143 -18.82 0.87 -0.67
CA ASP A 143 -19.91 1.73 -1.16
C ASP A 143 -19.55 3.22 -1.01
N ALA A 144 -19.18 3.84 -2.12
CA ALA A 144 -18.84 5.26 -2.15
C ALA A 144 -20.04 6.20 -1.89
N SER A 145 -21.28 5.73 -2.07
CA SER A 145 -22.49 6.55 -1.90
C SER A 145 -22.99 6.64 -0.46
N GLU A 146 -22.53 5.76 0.42
CA GLU A 146 -22.94 5.68 1.83
C GLU A 146 -21.77 5.94 2.79
N ASN A 147 -20.80 6.78 2.37
CA ASN A 147 -19.57 7.07 3.12
C ASN A 147 -18.73 5.83 3.48
N ASN A 148 -18.95 4.66 2.87
CA ASN A 148 -18.11 3.47 3.07
C ASN A 148 -16.95 3.46 2.07
N MET A 149 -16.10 4.47 2.22
CA MET A 149 -14.95 4.75 1.37
C MET A 149 -13.63 4.41 2.06
N CYS A 150 -12.53 4.59 1.31
CA CYS A 150 -11.16 4.35 1.73
C CYS A 150 -10.81 5.11 3.03
N GLN A 151 -11.36 6.32 3.20
CA GLN A 151 -11.16 7.17 4.38
C GLN A 151 -11.80 6.57 5.63
N THR A 152 -13.11 6.30 5.59
CA THR A 152 -13.85 5.66 6.69
C THR A 152 -13.32 4.27 7.02
N PHE A 153 -12.80 3.54 6.02
CA PHE A 153 -12.11 2.27 6.28
C PHE A 153 -10.86 2.45 7.15
N VAL A 154 -10.04 3.46 6.85
CA VAL A 154 -8.83 3.72 7.63
C VAL A 154 -9.19 4.25 9.02
N GLU A 155 -10.11 5.21 9.12
CA GLU A 155 -10.63 5.74 10.40
C GLU A 155 -11.14 4.59 11.28
N ASN A 156 -12.04 3.75 10.76
CA ASN A 156 -12.59 2.60 11.49
C ASN A 156 -11.49 1.65 11.99
N ILE A 157 -10.46 1.35 11.17
CA ILE A 157 -9.35 0.51 11.62
C ILE A 157 -8.63 1.13 12.82
N ILE A 158 -8.35 2.43 12.77
CA ILE A 158 -7.64 3.14 13.84
C ILE A 158 -8.52 3.20 15.11
N ASP A 159 -9.79 3.61 14.97
CA ASP A 159 -10.74 3.73 16.07
C ASP A 159 -11.01 2.39 16.75
N ILE A 160 -11.37 1.35 15.99
CA ILE A 160 -11.74 0.03 16.52
C ILE A 160 -10.57 -0.64 17.24
N ASN A 161 -9.34 -0.40 16.79
CA ASN A 161 -8.15 -0.93 17.45
C ASN A 161 -7.72 -0.07 18.67
N GLY A 162 -8.44 1.01 18.97
CA GLY A 162 -8.17 1.90 20.10
C GLY A 162 -6.88 2.71 19.92
N LEU A 163 -6.55 3.07 18.68
CA LEU A 163 -5.34 3.82 18.35
C LEU A 163 -5.56 5.33 18.40
N THR A 164 -6.78 5.79 18.17
CA THR A 164 -7.16 7.22 18.13
C THR A 164 -6.81 7.99 19.40
N PRO A 165 -7.03 7.46 20.63
CA PRO A 165 -6.62 8.17 21.84
C PRO A 165 -5.11 8.43 21.96
N ASN A 166 -4.28 7.72 21.19
CA ASN A 166 -2.83 7.92 21.19
C ASN A 166 -2.41 9.05 20.23
N ILE A 167 -3.31 9.55 19.38
CA ILE A 167 -3.05 10.62 18.43
C ILE A 167 -3.30 11.96 19.12
N VAL A 168 -2.21 12.62 19.51
CA VAL A 168 -2.26 13.95 20.13
C VAL A 168 -2.10 15.09 19.11
N ASP A 169 -1.57 14.78 17.93
CA ASP A 169 -1.35 15.75 16.88
C ASP A 169 -2.66 16.06 16.13
N GLN A 170 -3.05 17.33 16.12
CA GLN A 170 -4.28 17.78 15.49
C GLN A 170 -4.24 17.64 13.96
N ALA A 171 -3.05 17.77 13.34
CA ALA A 171 -2.93 17.60 11.90
C ALA A 171 -3.26 16.15 11.49
N THR A 172 -2.78 15.17 12.26
CA THR A 172 -3.10 13.75 12.09
C THR A 172 -4.59 13.47 12.31
N LEU A 173 -5.21 14.04 13.35
CA LEU A 173 -6.66 13.90 13.59
C LEU A 173 -7.49 14.47 12.42
N ASN A 174 -7.10 15.64 11.93
CA ASN A 174 -7.76 16.27 10.78
C ASN A 174 -7.57 15.45 9.49
N ALA A 175 -6.39 14.87 9.29
CA ALA A 175 -6.05 14.01 8.16
C ALA A 175 -6.82 12.67 8.18
N LEU A 176 -7.14 12.15 9.38
CA LEU A 176 -7.88 10.92 9.57
C LEU A 176 -9.38 11.07 9.26
N LYS A 177 -9.93 12.26 9.53
CA LYS A 177 -11.37 12.56 9.39
C LYS A 177 -11.85 12.33 7.94
N PRO A 178 -12.88 11.49 7.73
CA PRO A 178 -13.45 11.30 6.41
C PRO A 178 -14.13 12.56 5.87
N ILE A 179 -14.11 12.68 4.56
CA ILE A 179 -14.88 13.64 3.79
C ILE A 179 -16.35 13.20 3.76
N ASP A 180 -17.26 14.16 3.83
CA ASP A 180 -18.70 13.91 3.65
C ASP A 180 -19.03 13.62 2.18
N ALA A 181 -18.77 12.39 1.75
CA ALA A 181 -18.99 11.94 0.38
C ALA A 181 -20.47 11.96 0.02
N LYS A 182 -21.37 11.71 0.97
CA LYS A 182 -22.82 11.80 0.77
C LYS A 182 -23.24 13.22 0.40
N ALA A 183 -22.79 14.23 1.14
CA ALA A 183 -23.06 15.63 0.80
C ALA A 183 -22.50 16.00 -0.58
N LEU A 184 -21.28 15.56 -0.90
CA LEU A 184 -20.67 15.80 -2.21
C LEU A 184 -21.44 15.11 -3.35
N ILE A 185 -21.80 13.84 -3.20
CA ILE A 185 -22.52 13.06 -4.21
C ILE A 185 -23.95 13.57 -4.42
N SER A 186 -24.58 14.11 -3.37
CA SER A 186 -25.93 14.66 -3.47
C SER A 186 -26.04 15.82 -4.48
N THR A 187 -24.93 16.53 -4.75
CA THR A 187 -24.87 17.60 -5.77
C THR A 187 -25.19 17.14 -7.18
N LEU A 188 -25.09 15.84 -7.44
CA LEU A 188 -25.35 15.22 -8.74
C LEU A 188 -26.84 14.94 -8.96
N GLY A 189 -27.69 15.15 -7.95
CA GLY A 189 -29.13 14.93 -8.04
C GLY A 189 -29.47 13.52 -8.53
N SER A 190 -30.34 13.42 -9.54
CA SER A 190 -30.74 12.14 -10.14
C SER A 190 -29.60 11.36 -10.78
N ARG A 191 -28.43 11.98 -11.04
CA ARG A 191 -27.23 11.35 -11.64
C ARG A 191 -26.31 10.69 -10.61
N SER A 192 -26.67 10.68 -9.32
CA SER A 192 -25.87 10.07 -8.25
C SER A 192 -25.53 8.58 -8.49
N HIS A 193 -26.40 7.84 -9.19
CA HIS A 193 -26.16 6.45 -9.58
C HIS A 193 -25.00 6.29 -10.59
N ILE A 194 -24.67 7.33 -11.37
CA ILE A 194 -23.55 7.35 -12.33
C ILE A 194 -22.21 7.47 -11.60
N VAL A 195 -22.18 7.91 -10.34
CA VAL A 195 -20.94 7.98 -9.53
C VAL A 195 -20.36 6.59 -9.29
N LYS A 196 -21.21 5.59 -9.00
CA LYS A 196 -20.75 4.20 -8.88
C LYS A 196 -20.05 3.76 -10.17
N MET A 197 -20.59 4.16 -11.33
CA MET A 197 -19.95 3.95 -12.63
C MET A 197 -18.68 4.77 -12.83
N ALA A 198 -18.57 6.01 -12.36
CA ALA A 198 -17.39 6.86 -12.51
C ALA A 198 -16.22 6.42 -11.62
N THR A 199 -16.50 5.97 -10.39
CA THR A 199 -15.52 5.35 -9.48
C THR A 199 -15.04 4.00 -10.03
N ASP A 200 -15.94 3.19 -10.60
CA ASP A 200 -15.60 1.96 -11.31
C ASP A 200 -14.88 2.24 -12.65
N LEU A 201 -15.20 3.36 -13.32
CA LEU A 201 -14.51 3.82 -14.52
C LEU A 201 -13.10 4.28 -14.18
N GLY A 202 -12.86 4.98 -13.08
CA GLY A 202 -11.52 5.38 -12.65
C GLY A 202 -10.60 4.16 -12.49
N ALA A 203 -11.09 3.11 -11.83
CA ALA A 203 -10.37 1.84 -11.69
C ALA A 203 -10.18 1.07 -13.02
N ARG A 204 -11.01 1.31 -14.03
CA ARG A 204 -10.91 0.70 -15.38
C ARG A 204 -10.17 1.58 -16.39
N LEU A 205 -10.18 2.90 -16.23
CA LEU A 205 -9.46 3.89 -17.02
C LEU A 205 -8.00 3.92 -16.64
N ASP A 206 -7.65 3.71 -15.36
CA ASP A 206 -6.26 3.41 -14.97
C ASP A 206 -5.75 2.14 -15.68
N LYS A 207 -6.63 1.20 -16.02
CA LYS A 207 -6.24 0.07 -16.87
C LYS A 207 -6.13 0.47 -18.34
N LEU A 208 -7.08 1.24 -18.88
CA LEU A 208 -7.16 1.58 -20.32
C LEU A 208 -6.18 2.69 -20.77
N VAL A 209 -5.86 3.64 -19.91
CA VAL A 209 -4.91 4.75 -20.17
C VAL A 209 -3.46 4.25 -20.04
N PHE A 210 -3.21 3.30 -19.14
CA PHE A 210 -1.87 2.72 -18.95
C PHE A 210 -1.61 1.47 -19.81
N ASP A 211 -2.63 0.66 -20.19
CA ASP A 211 -2.53 -0.40 -21.22
C ASP A 211 -2.89 0.13 -22.62
N HIS A 212 -2.19 1.16 -23.12
CA HIS A 212 -2.13 1.58 -24.54
C HIS A 212 -3.05 2.77 -24.99
N LYS A 213 -2.36 3.83 -25.47
CA LYS A 213 -2.77 4.86 -26.48
C LYS A 213 -3.22 6.26 -26.06
N ILE A 214 -3.04 6.73 -24.81
CA ILE A 214 -3.13 8.18 -24.57
C ILE A 214 -1.98 8.68 -23.69
N LYS A 215 -1.03 9.40 -24.31
CA LYS A 215 0.07 10.08 -23.62
C LYS A 215 -0.44 11.41 -23.05
N TRP A 216 -0.76 11.45 -21.77
CA TRP A 216 -1.08 12.70 -21.07
C TRP A 216 0.18 13.31 -20.45
N LYS A 217 0.30 14.63 -20.50
CA LYS A 217 1.33 15.36 -19.74
C LYS A 217 1.05 15.14 -18.24
N LYS A 218 2.02 14.55 -17.52
CA LYS A 218 1.99 14.50 -16.06
C LYS A 218 1.83 15.94 -15.52
N PRO A 219 0.99 16.17 -14.50
CA PRO A 219 0.97 17.46 -13.83
C PRO A 219 2.38 17.77 -13.32
N GLN A 220 2.78 19.04 -13.39
CA GLN A 220 4.08 19.46 -12.87
C GLN A 220 4.11 19.18 -11.36
N PRO A 221 5.19 18.58 -10.83
CA PRO A 221 5.33 18.43 -9.38
C PRO A 221 5.25 19.81 -8.74
N LYS A 222 4.35 19.98 -7.76
CA LYS A 222 4.36 21.17 -6.90
C LYS A 222 5.69 21.13 -6.13
N GLU A 223 6.49 22.20 -6.20
CA GLU A 223 7.71 22.29 -5.39
C GLU A 223 7.33 22.38 -3.92
N PHE A 224 7.73 21.39 -3.13
CA PHE A 224 7.68 21.46 -1.67
C PHE A 224 9.10 21.43 -1.14
N THR A 225 9.42 22.37 -0.26
CA THR A 225 10.67 22.34 0.51
C THR A 225 10.55 21.21 1.52
N LEU A 226 11.24 20.09 1.28
CA LEU A 226 11.42 19.07 2.30
C LEU A 226 12.13 19.70 3.50
N LEU A 227 11.40 19.95 4.58
CA LEU A 227 12.03 20.33 5.84
C LEU A 227 12.90 19.16 6.28
N HIS A 228 14.20 19.44 6.35
CA HIS A 228 15.26 18.57 6.84
C HIS A 228 14.83 17.89 8.14
N TYR A 229 14.64 16.56 8.12
CA TYR A 229 14.97 15.66 9.22
C TYR A 229 14.96 14.23 8.73
N VAL A 230 15.96 13.89 7.89
CA VAL A 230 16.49 12.53 7.91
C VAL A 230 18.01 12.66 7.94
N ASN A 231 18.58 12.65 9.15
CA ASN A 231 19.94 12.14 9.32
C ASN A 231 19.86 10.63 9.06
N VAL A 232 19.83 10.26 7.78
CA VAL A 232 20.33 8.96 7.35
C VAL A 232 21.84 9.12 7.31
N THR A 233 22.48 8.92 8.44
CA THR A 233 23.89 8.52 8.39
C THR A 233 23.92 7.12 7.77
N ASP A 234 24.47 7.09 6.55
CA ASP A 234 24.84 5.96 5.68
C ASP A 234 23.73 5.11 5.05
N SER A 235 23.25 5.56 3.87
CA SER A 235 22.48 4.77 2.89
C SER A 235 23.25 4.37 1.63
N GLU A 236 24.59 4.43 1.62
CA GLU A 236 25.35 3.95 0.45
C GLU A 236 25.67 2.44 0.48
N SER A 237 25.63 1.78 1.65
CA SER A 237 26.00 0.36 1.74
C SER A 237 24.83 -0.63 1.57
N THR A 238 23.61 -0.27 1.95
CA THR A 238 22.47 -1.22 1.96
C THR A 238 21.83 -1.42 0.59
N ASN A 239 21.82 -0.39 -0.26
CA ASN A 239 21.36 -0.51 -1.65
C ASN A 239 22.35 -1.31 -2.50
N SER A 240 23.66 -1.12 -2.30
CA SER A 240 24.72 -1.87 -2.96
C SER A 240 24.59 -3.38 -2.72
N ILE A 241 24.37 -3.79 -1.46
CA ILE A 241 24.23 -5.21 -1.10
C ILE A 241 22.97 -5.81 -1.71
N TYR A 242 21.85 -5.09 -1.74
CA TYR A 242 20.61 -5.58 -2.33
C TYR A 242 20.73 -5.82 -3.85
N TYR A 243 21.38 -4.89 -4.59
CA TYR A 243 21.64 -5.08 -6.02
C TYR A 243 22.69 -6.16 -6.29
N ALA A 244 23.71 -6.28 -5.44
CA ALA A 244 24.72 -7.34 -5.54
C ALA A 244 24.11 -8.74 -5.34
N VAL A 245 23.15 -8.89 -4.41
CA VAL A 245 22.42 -10.15 -4.18
C VAL A 245 21.53 -10.50 -5.37
N LEU A 246 20.83 -9.52 -5.96
CA LEU A 246 20.01 -9.71 -7.17
C LEU A 246 20.83 -10.15 -8.39
N GLU A 247 22.04 -9.61 -8.55
CA GLU A 247 22.95 -10.00 -9.62
C GLU A 247 23.59 -11.39 -9.37
N LEU A 248 23.93 -11.71 -8.12
CA LEU A 248 24.40 -13.05 -7.74
C LEU A 248 23.34 -14.13 -7.95
N GLU A 249 22.06 -13.86 -7.64
CA GLU A 249 20.97 -14.80 -7.92
C GLU A 249 20.74 -15.02 -9.42
N LYS A 250 20.88 -13.97 -10.24
CA LYS A 250 20.85 -14.11 -11.71
C LYS A 250 22.01 -14.97 -12.22
N HIS A 251 23.22 -14.76 -11.69
CA HIS A 251 24.40 -15.53 -12.07
C HIS A 251 24.30 -16.99 -11.62
N ALA A 252 23.84 -17.26 -10.41
CA ALA A 252 23.64 -18.62 -9.91
C ALA A 252 22.59 -19.39 -10.73
N ARG A 253 21.53 -18.71 -11.20
CA ARG A 253 20.53 -19.30 -12.10
C ARG A 253 21.06 -19.58 -13.50
N SER A 254 21.98 -18.76 -14.01
CA SER A 254 22.61 -19.05 -15.32
C SER A 254 23.58 -20.23 -15.24
N LEU A 255 24.24 -20.42 -14.09
CA LEU A 255 25.16 -21.54 -13.85
C LEU A 255 24.45 -22.88 -13.58
N LEU A 256 23.18 -22.88 -13.21
CA LEU A 256 22.37 -24.11 -13.04
C LEU A 256 21.82 -24.69 -14.36
N HIS A 257 22.15 -24.08 -15.50
CA HIS A 257 21.95 -24.66 -16.84
C HIS A 257 23.20 -25.39 -17.38
N CYS A 258 23.96 -26.05 -16.50
CA CYS A 258 24.91 -27.05 -16.96
C CYS A 258 24.14 -28.25 -17.53
N THR A 259 24.40 -28.55 -18.81
CA THR A 259 23.93 -29.76 -19.48
C THR A 259 24.31 -31.00 -18.66
N PRO A 260 23.42 -32.00 -18.52
CA PRO A 260 23.76 -33.22 -17.82
C PRO A 260 24.98 -33.89 -18.49
N PRO A 261 25.88 -34.51 -17.72
CA PRO A 261 27.05 -35.19 -18.27
C PRO A 261 26.59 -36.27 -19.26
N GLN A 262 27.20 -36.28 -20.45
CA GLN A 262 26.93 -37.33 -21.43
C GLN A 262 27.31 -38.69 -20.84
N PRO A 263 26.48 -39.74 -21.05
CA PRO A 263 26.82 -41.07 -20.60
C PRO A 263 28.12 -41.53 -21.28
N PRO A 264 28.97 -42.29 -20.56
CA PRO A 264 30.22 -42.79 -21.12
C PRO A 264 29.95 -43.71 -22.33
N PRO A 265 30.83 -43.73 -23.34
CA PRO A 265 30.66 -44.57 -24.51
C PRO A 265 30.63 -46.05 -24.13
N GLU A 266 29.61 -46.76 -24.60
CA GLU A 266 29.46 -48.20 -24.41
C GLU A 266 30.67 -48.96 -24.98
N SER A 267 31.47 -49.55 -24.09
CA SER A 267 32.49 -50.53 -24.45
C SER A 267 31.80 -51.84 -24.86
N SER A 268 31.86 -52.18 -26.14
CA SER A 268 31.41 -53.47 -26.67
C SER A 268 32.34 -54.60 -26.20
N LEU A 269 31.87 -55.35 -25.20
CA LEU A 269 32.49 -56.61 -24.79
C LEU A 269 32.04 -57.73 -25.75
N TYR A 270 32.90 -58.05 -26.71
CA TYR A 270 32.83 -59.29 -27.48
C TYR A 270 33.07 -60.50 -26.56
N PHE A 271 32.07 -61.37 -26.40
CA PHE A 271 32.30 -62.76 -26.00
C PHE A 271 31.98 -63.68 -27.19
N ARG A 272 32.99 -64.48 -27.54
CA ARG A 272 32.92 -65.58 -28.51
C ARG A 272 32.14 -66.77 -27.94
N PHE A 273 31.49 -67.50 -28.84
CA PHE A 273 31.56 -68.96 -28.85
C PHE A 273 32.43 -69.38 -30.05
#